data_AF-A0A7C8ZNJ6-F1
#
_entry.id   AF-A0A7C8ZNJ6-F1
#
_cell.length_a   1.000
_cell.length_b   1.000
_cell.length_c   1.000
_cell.angle_alpha   90.00
_cell.angle_beta   90.00
_cell.angle_gamma   90.00
#
_symmetry.space_group_name_H-M   'P 1'
#
loop_
_entity.id
_entity.type
_entity.pdbx_description
1 polymer ?
#
loop_
_entity_poly.entity_id
_entity_poly.type
_entity_poly.pdbx_seq_one_letter_code
_entity_poly.pdbx_strand_id
1 'polypeptide(L)'
;MCRHIQWSPRTLILEVDMCTCQRLYELEVKNAWLSVEGVSTMSSLTTLTLEFVRIDDEDLAKLNECCPFLENLNLIGVGGLNEPTIHLQHLKRCWWIVSNVPLSLTIMAPRLIKLKLQCVTPRSLLLGTPMLSDFHLTLDKAGRISIGALPFLKNLRLKLGYIHNFIIAFPCAEAVNELTLDTLDETEKAKGCYCNIDILFDVFPNMSSLNLGPGAYSEVEAAFGYGEFAGRVVMEGLKSLTAYLVIRDNNVTLSFISLILSKCRNLSAVSLLIHRELNSTIANNVITRCMAMCSTVQWKWGIWKEGCKDDWLSDGH
;
A
#
# COMPACT_ATOMS: atom_id res chain seq x y z
N MET A 1 -29.19 -28.59 7.16
CA MET A 1 -29.38 -29.02 8.54
C MET A 1 -28.00 -29.31 9.11
N CYS A 2 -27.38 -28.32 9.75
CA CYS A 2 -26.03 -28.42 10.32
C CYS A 2 -26.11 -29.13 11.67
N ARG A 3 -25.27 -30.14 11.90
CA ARG A 3 -25.11 -30.75 13.22
C ARG A 3 -23.62 -30.77 13.58
N HIS A 4 -23.33 -30.09 14.69
CA HIS A 4 -22.14 -30.14 15.54
C HIS A 4 -20.76 -30.07 14.87
N ILE A 5 -20.25 -28.85 14.73
CA ILE A 5 -18.82 -28.57 14.96
C ILE A 5 -18.70 -28.43 16.49
N GLN A 6 -17.77 -29.13 17.15
CA GLN A 6 -17.62 -29.06 18.60
C GLN A 6 -16.53 -28.03 18.94
N TRP A 7 -16.96 -26.90 19.50
CA TRP A 7 -16.14 -25.70 19.73
C TRP A 7 -15.49 -25.79 21.11
N SER A 8 -14.16 -25.81 21.18
CA SER A 8 -13.40 -25.77 22.44
C SER A 8 -12.46 -24.56 22.46
N PRO A 9 -12.23 -23.88 23.61
CA PRO A 9 -11.67 -22.53 23.64
C PRO A 9 -10.16 -22.41 23.41
N ARG A 10 -9.46 -23.47 22.95
CA ARG A 10 -7.98 -23.49 22.95
C ARG A 10 -7.32 -24.01 21.66
N THR A 11 -8.02 -24.80 20.84
CA THR A 11 -7.52 -25.29 19.54
C THR A 11 -8.71 -25.58 18.63
N LEU A 12 -8.73 -25.02 17.43
CA LEU A 12 -9.61 -25.45 16.34
C LEU A 12 -8.85 -26.47 15.49
N ILE A 13 -9.19 -27.74 15.66
CA ILE A 13 -8.88 -28.77 14.65
C ILE A 13 -10.05 -28.72 13.67
N LEU A 14 -9.79 -28.38 12.41
CA LEU A 14 -10.83 -28.41 11.38
C LEU A 14 -11.10 -29.88 10.97
N GLU A 15 -11.85 -30.62 11.79
CA GLU A 15 -12.45 -31.88 11.33
C GLU A 15 -13.73 -31.56 10.52
N VAL A 16 -13.54 -31.20 9.25
CA VAL A 16 -14.67 -30.94 8.35
C VAL A 16 -15.04 -32.25 7.63
N ASP A 17 -16.21 -32.78 7.97
CA ASP A 17 -16.78 -33.95 7.31
C ASP A 17 -16.89 -33.72 5.80
N MET A 18 -16.50 -34.71 4.99
CA MET A 18 -16.30 -34.62 3.54
C MET A 18 -17.54 -34.12 2.80
N CYS A 19 -18.75 -34.43 3.30
CA CYS A 19 -20.01 -33.97 2.71
C CYS A 19 -20.25 -32.47 2.86
N THR A 20 -19.68 -31.84 3.90
CA THR A 20 -19.80 -30.39 4.16
C THR A 20 -18.83 -29.57 3.30
N CYS A 21 -17.65 -30.12 3.00
CA CYS A 21 -16.61 -29.45 2.20
C CYS A 21 -17.03 -29.19 0.74
N GLN A 22 -17.89 -30.03 0.15
CA GLN A 22 -18.24 -29.94 -1.27
C GLN A 22 -19.17 -28.77 -1.62
N ARG A 23 -19.82 -28.13 -0.63
CA ARG A 23 -20.76 -27.01 -0.85
C ARG A 23 -20.37 -25.75 -0.09
N LEU A 24 -19.21 -25.77 0.57
CA LEU A 24 -18.72 -24.62 1.31
C LEU A 24 -17.99 -23.69 0.34
N TYR A 25 -18.58 -22.52 0.09
CA TYR A 25 -18.01 -21.51 -0.83
C TYR A 25 -17.19 -20.46 -0.09
N GLU A 26 -17.56 -20.17 1.15
CA GLU A 26 -16.91 -19.17 2.00
C GLU A 26 -16.71 -19.73 3.41
N LEU A 27 -15.54 -19.49 3.98
CA LEU A 27 -15.18 -19.89 5.33
C LEU A 27 -14.55 -18.70 6.06
N GLU A 28 -15.08 -18.41 7.24
CA GLU A 28 -14.55 -17.39 8.14
C GLU A 28 -14.23 -18.02 9.49
N VAL A 29 -13.00 -17.85 9.95
CA VAL A 29 -12.52 -18.37 11.23
C VAL A 29 -11.90 -17.22 12.01
N LYS A 30 -12.31 -17.06 13.27
CA LYS A 30 -11.88 -15.94 14.11
C LYS A 30 -11.42 -16.42 15.49
N ASN A 31 -10.42 -15.75 16.05
CA ASN A 31 -9.94 -15.93 17.44
C ASN A 31 -9.60 -17.38 17.79
N ALA A 32 -8.77 -18.02 16.99
CA ALA A 32 -8.53 -19.46 17.10
C ALA A 32 -7.08 -19.87 16.84
N TRP A 33 -6.71 -21.06 17.29
CA TRP A 33 -5.50 -21.74 16.83
C TRP A 33 -5.93 -22.77 15.81
N LEU A 34 -5.51 -22.58 14.57
CA LEU A 34 -5.92 -23.41 13.46
C LEU A 34 -4.89 -24.50 13.23
N SER A 35 -5.34 -25.75 13.27
CA SER A 35 -4.63 -26.84 12.62
C SER A 35 -5.46 -27.47 11.52
N VAL A 36 -4.81 -27.74 10.39
CA VAL A 36 -5.45 -28.33 9.20
C VAL A 36 -4.99 -29.75 8.94
N GLU A 37 -4.42 -30.41 9.95
CA GLU A 37 -4.15 -31.83 9.91
C GLU A 37 -5.45 -32.63 9.66
N GLY A 38 -5.41 -33.54 8.68
CA GLY A 38 -6.56 -34.37 8.31
C GLY A 38 -7.67 -33.65 7.51
N VAL A 39 -7.50 -32.36 7.15
CA VAL A 39 -8.49 -31.62 6.35
C VAL A 39 -8.54 -32.15 4.92
N SER A 40 -9.73 -32.59 4.49
CA SER A 40 -9.99 -32.97 3.10
C SER A 40 -10.07 -31.75 2.17
N THR A 41 -9.86 -31.96 0.87
CA THR A 41 -9.91 -30.88 -0.13
C THR A 41 -11.29 -30.21 -0.16
N MET A 42 -11.32 -28.89 0.06
CA MET A 42 -12.49 -28.03 -0.06
C MET A 42 -12.56 -27.42 -1.46
N SER A 43 -12.99 -28.23 -2.43
CA SER A 43 -12.96 -27.87 -3.85
C SER A 43 -13.93 -26.75 -4.26
N SER A 44 -14.95 -26.46 -3.46
CA SER A 44 -15.91 -25.37 -3.75
C SER A 44 -15.53 -24.05 -3.07
N LEU A 45 -14.53 -24.06 -2.18
CA LEU A 45 -14.18 -22.88 -1.39
C LEU A 45 -13.47 -21.85 -2.26
N THR A 46 -14.06 -20.66 -2.34
CA THR A 46 -13.55 -19.51 -3.12
C THR A 46 -13.13 -18.35 -2.24
N THR A 47 -13.63 -18.26 -1.00
CA THR A 47 -13.27 -17.22 -0.04
C THR A 47 -12.88 -17.81 1.31
N LEU A 48 -11.70 -17.43 1.82
CA LEU A 48 -11.21 -17.81 3.15
C LEU A 48 -10.80 -16.55 3.90
N THR A 49 -11.35 -16.38 5.10
CA THR A 49 -10.98 -15.30 6.02
C THR A 49 -10.52 -15.90 7.34
N LEU A 50 -9.28 -15.62 7.72
CA LEU A 50 -8.70 -15.95 9.01
C LEU A 50 -8.43 -14.65 9.76
N GLU A 51 -9.11 -14.44 10.89
CA GLU A 51 -9.02 -13.21 11.68
C GLU A 51 -8.57 -13.50 13.11
N PHE A 52 -7.45 -12.90 13.54
CA PHE A 52 -6.84 -13.18 14.86
C PHE A 52 -6.61 -14.67 15.10
N VAL A 53 -6.13 -15.36 14.05
CA VAL A 53 -5.85 -16.80 14.06
C VAL A 53 -4.37 -17.06 14.25
N ARG A 54 -4.02 -18.05 15.07
CA ARG A 54 -2.66 -18.61 15.11
C ARG A 54 -2.60 -19.82 14.20
N ILE A 55 -1.67 -19.82 13.25
CA ILE A 55 -1.39 -20.93 12.32
C ILE A 55 0.13 -20.96 12.09
N ASP A 56 0.70 -22.14 11.94
CA ASP A 56 2.12 -22.29 11.57
C ASP A 56 2.30 -22.39 10.04
N ASP A 57 3.56 -22.40 9.60
CA ASP A 57 3.88 -22.44 8.16
C ASP A 57 3.47 -23.77 7.51
N GLU A 58 3.44 -24.87 8.28
CA GLU A 58 3.08 -26.21 7.81
C GLU A 58 1.59 -26.29 7.51
N ASP A 59 0.77 -25.76 8.41
CA ASP A 59 -0.68 -25.70 8.23
C ASP A 59 -1.08 -24.64 7.19
N LEU A 60 -0.34 -23.54 7.05
CA LEU A 60 -0.52 -22.61 5.93
C LEU A 60 -0.16 -23.28 4.59
N ALA A 61 0.88 -24.11 4.54
CA ALA A 61 1.26 -24.85 3.34
C ALA A 61 0.17 -25.85 2.94
N LYS A 62 -0.38 -26.60 3.90
CA LYS A 62 -1.52 -27.49 3.66
C LYS A 62 -2.76 -26.73 3.18
N LEU A 63 -3.03 -25.51 3.65
CA LEU A 63 -4.15 -24.71 3.13
C LEU A 63 -4.03 -24.43 1.62
N ASN A 64 -2.80 -24.28 1.09
CA ASN A 64 -2.58 -24.14 -0.34
C ASN A 64 -3.05 -25.37 -1.12
N GLU A 65 -2.99 -26.56 -0.51
CA GLU A 65 -3.41 -27.83 -1.10
C GLU A 65 -4.91 -28.09 -0.88
N CYS A 66 -5.42 -27.80 0.31
CA CYS A 66 -6.82 -28.05 0.68
C CYS A 66 -7.79 -27.11 -0.03
N CYS A 67 -7.37 -25.91 -0.43
CA CYS A 67 -8.24 -24.88 -1.02
C CYS A 67 -7.80 -24.48 -2.45
N PRO A 68 -7.78 -25.41 -3.43
CA PRO A 68 -7.13 -25.17 -4.72
C PRO A 68 -7.81 -24.09 -5.59
N PHE A 69 -9.11 -23.85 -5.39
CA PHE A 69 -9.90 -22.88 -6.18
C PHE A 69 -10.13 -21.56 -5.45
N LEU A 70 -9.34 -21.29 -4.40
CA LEU A 70 -9.49 -20.07 -3.61
C LEU A 70 -9.23 -18.84 -4.48
N GLU A 71 -10.21 -17.93 -4.52
CA GLU A 71 -10.12 -16.67 -5.26
C GLU A 71 -9.84 -15.47 -4.33
N ASN A 72 -10.28 -15.55 -3.06
CA ASN A 72 -10.15 -14.50 -2.07
C ASN A 72 -9.55 -15.05 -0.78
N LEU A 73 -8.44 -14.46 -0.34
CA LEU A 73 -7.78 -14.82 0.91
C LEU A 73 -7.59 -13.58 1.78
N ASN A 74 -8.13 -13.61 3.00
CA ASN A 74 -7.95 -12.57 3.99
C ASN A 74 -7.26 -13.17 5.22
N LEU A 75 -6.02 -12.74 5.49
CA LEU A 75 -5.23 -13.11 6.65
C LEU A 75 -5.06 -11.87 7.52
N ILE A 76 -5.94 -11.67 8.49
CA ILE A 76 -6.00 -10.47 9.31
C ILE A 76 -5.58 -10.84 10.73
N GLY A 77 -4.59 -10.19 11.30
CA GLY A 77 -4.24 -10.51 12.69
C GLY A 77 -3.58 -11.90 12.85
N VAL A 78 -3.09 -12.50 11.76
CA VAL A 78 -2.59 -13.89 11.77
C VAL A 78 -1.17 -13.94 12.31
N GLY A 79 -0.91 -14.87 13.24
CA GLY A 79 0.40 -15.07 13.88
C GLY A 79 0.82 -16.54 13.91
N GLY A 80 2.08 -16.79 14.29
CA GLY A 80 2.66 -18.15 14.32
C GLY A 80 3.50 -18.49 13.09
N LEU A 81 3.60 -17.59 12.13
CA LEU A 81 4.26 -17.77 10.82
C LEU A 81 5.73 -17.32 10.85
N ASN A 82 6.69 -18.14 10.44
CA ASN A 82 8.09 -17.73 10.39
C ASN A 82 8.51 -17.42 8.95
N GLU A 83 8.22 -18.31 8.01
CA GLU A 83 8.55 -18.23 6.60
C GLU A 83 7.33 -18.56 5.72
N PRO A 84 6.22 -17.82 5.87
CA PRO A 84 4.97 -18.20 5.27
C PRO A 84 5.01 -18.10 3.74
N THR A 85 4.42 -19.11 3.11
CA THR A 85 4.31 -19.22 1.65
C THR A 85 2.86 -19.37 1.24
N ILE A 86 2.37 -18.42 0.43
CA ILE A 86 1.09 -18.53 -0.26
C ILE A 86 1.36 -19.01 -1.68
N HIS A 87 0.81 -20.17 -2.04
CA HIS A 87 0.91 -20.73 -3.38
C HIS A 87 -0.49 -21.12 -3.89
N LEU A 88 -1.21 -20.15 -4.44
CA LEU A 88 -2.60 -20.32 -4.87
C LEU A 88 -2.80 -19.85 -6.31
N GLN A 89 -3.09 -20.81 -7.20
CA GLN A 89 -3.14 -20.59 -8.65
C GLN A 89 -4.33 -19.74 -9.11
N HIS A 90 -5.44 -19.83 -8.38
CA HIS A 90 -6.71 -19.17 -8.71
C HIS A 90 -6.96 -17.88 -7.91
N LEU A 91 -6.04 -17.53 -7.01
CA LEU A 91 -6.19 -16.38 -6.13
C LEU A 91 -6.22 -15.08 -6.93
N LYS A 92 -7.30 -14.30 -6.77
CA LYS A 92 -7.50 -13.00 -7.43
C LYS A 92 -7.29 -11.84 -6.47
N ARG A 93 -7.65 -12.01 -5.20
CA ARG A 93 -7.53 -10.98 -4.15
C ARG A 93 -6.90 -11.56 -2.90
N CYS A 94 -5.90 -10.86 -2.37
CA CYS A 94 -5.25 -11.21 -1.12
C CYS A 94 -5.14 -9.98 -0.22
N TRP A 95 -5.64 -10.09 1.00
CA TRP A 95 -5.37 -9.11 2.05
C TRP A 95 -4.66 -9.80 3.20
N TRP A 96 -3.45 -9.35 3.50
CA TRP A 96 -2.65 -9.89 4.58
C TRP A 96 -2.15 -8.78 5.50
N ILE A 97 -2.54 -8.84 6.78
CA ILE A 97 -1.98 -8.08 7.88
C ILE A 97 -1.18 -9.04 8.74
N VAL A 98 0.13 -9.05 8.52
CA VAL A 98 1.07 -9.91 9.26
C VAL A 98 1.26 -9.32 10.65
N SER A 99 0.94 -10.11 11.69
CA SER A 99 0.96 -9.62 13.08
C SER A 99 2.28 -9.88 13.80
N ASN A 100 3.11 -10.75 13.25
CA ASN A 100 4.45 -11.06 13.73
C ASN A 100 5.52 -10.53 12.76
N VAL A 101 6.79 -10.76 13.09
CA VAL A 101 7.94 -10.37 12.27
C VAL A 101 8.43 -11.62 11.53
N PRO A 102 7.92 -11.92 10.32
CA PRO A 102 8.38 -13.07 9.56
C PRO A 102 9.82 -12.86 9.09
N LEU A 103 10.58 -13.95 8.99
CA LEU A 103 11.92 -13.90 8.40
C LEU A 103 11.81 -13.65 6.90
N SER A 104 10.93 -14.38 6.21
CA SER A 104 10.67 -14.27 4.78
C SER A 104 9.18 -14.33 4.50
N LEU A 105 8.72 -13.72 3.41
CA LEU A 105 7.33 -13.80 2.98
C LEU A 105 7.28 -14.06 1.48
N THR A 106 6.61 -15.14 1.09
CA THR A 106 6.52 -15.56 -0.32
C THR A 106 5.07 -15.63 -0.77
N ILE A 107 4.75 -14.94 -1.87
CA ILE A 107 3.43 -15.01 -2.52
C ILE A 107 3.62 -15.40 -3.99
N MET A 108 3.23 -16.63 -4.32
CA MET A 108 3.23 -17.20 -5.67
C MET A 108 1.78 -17.40 -6.12
N ALA A 109 1.20 -16.37 -6.72
CA ALA A 109 -0.19 -16.34 -7.15
C ALA A 109 -0.29 -15.70 -8.54
N PRO A 110 -0.19 -16.48 -9.63
CA PRO A 110 -0.06 -15.93 -10.98
C PRO A 110 -1.28 -15.15 -11.47
N ARG A 111 -2.46 -15.45 -10.94
CA ARG A 111 -3.72 -14.76 -11.26
C ARG A 111 -4.10 -13.66 -10.27
N LEU A 112 -3.21 -13.31 -9.35
CA LEU A 112 -3.49 -12.29 -8.34
C LEU A 112 -3.61 -10.92 -9.00
N ILE A 113 -4.76 -10.28 -8.83
CA ILE A 113 -5.09 -8.97 -9.41
C ILE A 113 -4.89 -7.87 -8.37
N LYS A 114 -5.24 -8.14 -7.10
CA LYS A 114 -5.16 -7.20 -5.99
C LYS A 114 -4.44 -7.79 -4.78
N LEU A 115 -3.44 -7.07 -4.29
CA LEU A 115 -2.69 -7.43 -3.09
C LEU A 115 -2.67 -6.25 -2.13
N LYS A 116 -3.15 -6.46 -0.90
CA LYS A 116 -2.91 -5.55 0.23
C LYS A 116 -2.07 -6.27 1.27
N LEU A 117 -0.82 -5.86 1.42
CA LEU A 117 0.12 -6.45 2.35
C LEU A 117 0.57 -5.39 3.36
N GLN A 118 0.28 -5.64 4.64
CA GLN A 118 0.82 -4.89 5.76
C GLN A 118 1.70 -5.84 6.57
N CYS A 119 2.99 -5.55 6.64
CA CYS A 119 3.95 -6.41 7.30
C CYS A 119 4.99 -5.60 8.07
N VAL A 120 5.39 -6.11 9.23
CA VAL A 120 6.47 -5.53 10.01
C VAL A 120 7.77 -6.21 9.59
N THR A 121 8.64 -5.47 8.91
CA THR A 121 10.07 -5.77 8.75
C THR A 121 10.44 -7.19 8.32
N PRO A 122 9.94 -7.70 7.17
CA PRO A 122 10.43 -8.97 6.64
C PRO A 122 11.89 -8.83 6.20
N ARG A 123 12.73 -9.85 6.44
CA ARG A 123 14.10 -9.87 5.90
C ARG A 123 14.09 -10.08 4.39
N SER A 124 13.11 -10.83 3.88
CA SER A 124 12.86 -10.94 2.45
C SER A 124 11.38 -10.97 2.08
N LEU A 125 11.06 -10.34 0.95
CA LEU A 125 9.72 -10.38 0.34
C LEU A 125 9.86 -10.85 -1.11
N LEU A 126 9.25 -11.99 -1.44
CA LEU A 126 9.23 -12.55 -2.79
C LEU A 126 7.82 -12.53 -3.36
N LEU A 127 7.64 -11.82 -4.48
CA LEU A 127 6.34 -11.73 -5.18
C LEU A 127 6.44 -12.32 -6.59
N GLY A 128 5.79 -13.46 -6.81
CA GLY A 128 5.54 -14.06 -8.11
C GLY A 128 4.08 -13.87 -8.53
N THR A 129 3.71 -12.63 -8.87
CA THR A 129 2.32 -12.21 -9.11
C THR A 129 2.19 -11.40 -10.42
N PRO A 130 2.49 -11.99 -11.60
CA PRO A 130 2.57 -11.28 -12.88
C PRO A 130 1.30 -10.52 -13.30
N MET A 131 0.11 -10.93 -12.86
CA MET A 131 -1.16 -10.26 -13.19
C MET A 131 -1.54 -9.13 -12.20
N LEU A 132 -0.67 -8.81 -11.24
CA LEU A 132 -0.96 -7.83 -10.21
C LEU A 132 -1.16 -6.45 -10.83
N SER A 133 -2.33 -5.85 -10.54
CA SER A 133 -2.73 -4.54 -11.09
C SER A 133 -2.92 -3.47 -10.01
N ASP A 134 -3.20 -3.90 -8.78
CA ASP A 134 -3.50 -3.06 -7.63
C ASP A 134 -2.70 -3.57 -6.44
N PHE A 135 -1.64 -2.85 -6.09
CA PHE A 135 -0.71 -3.25 -5.04
C PHE A 135 -0.64 -2.20 -3.95
N HIS A 136 -1.07 -2.59 -2.74
CA HIS A 136 -0.90 -1.79 -1.54
C HIS A 136 0.09 -2.50 -0.60
N LEU A 137 1.21 -1.84 -0.35
CA LEU A 137 2.27 -2.30 0.53
C LEU A 137 2.47 -1.32 1.69
N THR A 138 2.42 -1.83 2.91
CA THR A 138 2.81 -1.11 4.12
C THR A 138 3.95 -1.87 4.80
N LEU A 139 5.13 -1.25 4.91
CA LEU A 139 6.33 -1.85 5.52
C LEU A 139 7.06 -0.84 6.39
N ASP A 140 7.29 -1.17 7.66
CA ASP A 140 8.12 -0.35 8.57
C ASP A 140 9.56 -0.26 8.06
N LYS A 141 10.28 -1.38 8.07
CA LYS A 141 11.60 -1.50 7.46
C LYS A 141 11.56 -2.60 6.42
N ALA A 142 12.40 -2.54 5.40
CA ALA A 142 12.51 -3.60 4.42
C ALA A 142 13.93 -4.14 4.39
N GLY A 143 14.06 -5.48 4.43
CA GLY A 143 15.28 -6.16 4.04
C GLY A 143 15.38 -6.26 2.51
N ARG A 144 15.67 -7.47 2.01
CA ARG A 144 15.79 -7.73 0.57
C ARG A 144 14.43 -7.95 -0.08
N ILE A 145 13.98 -7.00 -0.89
CA ILE A 145 12.77 -7.15 -1.68
C ILE A 145 13.11 -7.72 -3.04
N SER A 146 12.38 -8.73 -3.49
CA SER A 146 12.52 -9.36 -4.80
C SER A 146 11.13 -9.50 -5.41
N ILE A 147 10.78 -8.52 -6.23
CA ILE A 147 9.50 -8.48 -6.93
C ILE A 147 9.77 -8.88 -8.38
N GLY A 148 9.05 -9.89 -8.88
CA GLY A 148 9.11 -10.28 -10.29
C GLY A 148 8.55 -9.19 -11.20
N ALA A 149 8.58 -9.40 -12.52
CA ALA A 149 8.02 -8.41 -13.43
C ALA A 149 6.49 -8.26 -13.20
N LEU A 150 6.03 -7.01 -13.03
CA LEU A 150 4.63 -6.64 -12.83
C LEU A 150 4.10 -5.79 -14.00
N PRO A 151 3.96 -6.36 -15.21
CA PRO A 151 3.61 -5.59 -16.42
C PRO A 151 2.21 -4.97 -16.40
N PHE A 152 1.32 -5.42 -15.51
CA PHE A 152 -0.06 -4.94 -15.40
C PHE A 152 -0.29 -4.02 -14.20
N LEU A 153 0.77 -3.66 -13.45
CA LEU A 153 0.65 -2.87 -12.23
C LEU A 153 0.26 -1.42 -12.55
N LYS A 154 -1.02 -1.08 -12.35
CA LYS A 154 -1.54 0.27 -12.62
C LYS A 154 -1.57 1.14 -11.38
N ASN A 155 -1.93 0.56 -10.23
CA ASN A 155 -2.13 1.27 -8.98
C ASN A 155 -1.13 0.76 -7.95
N LEU A 156 -0.28 1.66 -7.47
CA LEU A 156 0.73 1.37 -6.46
C LEU A 156 0.54 2.29 -5.25
N ARG A 157 0.32 1.69 -4.08
CA ARG A 157 0.21 2.41 -2.81
C ARG A 157 1.27 1.91 -1.86
N LEU A 158 2.18 2.81 -1.45
CA LEU A 158 3.30 2.50 -0.59
C LEU A 158 3.22 3.34 0.68
N LYS A 159 3.25 2.67 1.83
CA LYS A 159 3.46 3.32 3.13
C LYS A 159 4.69 2.73 3.80
N LEU A 160 5.81 3.45 3.77
CA LEU A 160 7.14 2.90 4.07
C LEU A 160 7.87 3.71 5.15
N GLY A 161 8.76 3.08 5.94
CA GLY A 161 9.67 3.83 6.81
C GLY A 161 10.78 4.56 6.05
N TYR A 162 11.26 4.00 4.94
CA TYR A 162 12.29 4.60 4.07
C TYR A 162 11.87 4.51 2.59
N ILE A 163 11.35 5.60 2.04
CA ILE A 163 10.80 5.64 0.67
C ILE A 163 11.90 5.52 -0.39
N HIS A 164 12.98 6.30 -0.25
CA HIS A 164 14.02 6.44 -1.28
C HIS A 164 14.59 5.10 -1.79
N ASN A 165 15.08 4.25 -0.89
CA ASN A 165 15.72 2.98 -1.25
C ASN A 165 14.77 2.01 -1.95
N PHE A 166 13.50 2.01 -1.53
CA PHE A 166 12.49 1.16 -2.13
C PHE A 166 12.18 1.60 -3.56
N ILE A 167 12.01 2.91 -3.77
CA ILE A 167 11.63 3.46 -5.06
C ILE A 167 12.69 3.20 -6.13
N ILE A 168 13.96 3.46 -5.83
CA ILE A 168 15.06 3.24 -6.78
C ILE A 168 15.18 1.76 -7.17
N ALA A 169 14.88 0.85 -6.24
CA ALA A 169 14.94 -0.59 -6.48
C ALA A 169 13.64 -1.18 -7.05
N PHE A 170 12.60 -0.36 -7.28
CA PHE A 170 11.29 -0.88 -7.64
C PHE A 170 11.27 -1.41 -9.08
N PRO A 171 10.98 -2.71 -9.30
CA PRO A 171 10.87 -3.24 -10.64
C PRO A 171 9.54 -2.84 -11.27
N CYS A 172 9.53 -2.59 -12.58
CA CYS A 172 8.32 -2.36 -13.38
C CYS A 172 7.58 -1.05 -13.11
N ALA A 173 8.31 0.00 -12.76
CA ALA A 173 7.76 1.32 -12.51
C ALA A 173 7.09 1.98 -13.75
N GLU A 174 7.42 1.55 -14.97
CA GLU A 174 6.80 2.05 -16.21
C GLU A 174 5.30 1.73 -16.36
N ALA A 175 4.81 0.66 -15.74
CA ALA A 175 3.40 0.26 -15.84
C ALA A 175 2.48 1.10 -14.95
N VAL A 176 3.06 1.74 -13.92
CA VAL A 176 2.33 2.43 -12.85
C VAL A 176 1.71 3.72 -13.39
N ASN A 177 0.39 3.82 -13.27
CA ASN A 177 -0.38 4.99 -13.67
C ASN A 177 -0.76 5.85 -12.46
N GLU A 178 -1.08 5.22 -11.34
CA GLU A 178 -1.47 5.89 -10.10
C GLU A 178 -0.52 5.49 -8.97
N LEU A 179 0.16 6.47 -8.40
CA LEU A 179 1.09 6.29 -7.29
C LEU A 179 0.58 7.02 -6.06
N THR A 180 0.50 6.30 -4.93
CA THR A 180 0.28 6.88 -3.61
C THR A 180 1.47 6.55 -2.72
N LEU A 181 2.09 7.58 -2.14
CA LEU A 181 3.24 7.45 -1.25
C LEU A 181 2.92 8.08 0.09
N ASP A 182 3.29 7.41 1.17
CA ASP A 182 3.28 7.98 2.53
C ASP A 182 4.38 7.33 3.38
N THR A 183 4.71 7.94 4.52
CA THR A 183 5.67 7.36 5.48
C THR A 183 4.97 6.82 6.73
N LEU A 184 5.56 5.83 7.40
CA LEU A 184 4.98 5.27 8.62
C LEU A 184 5.12 6.17 9.85
N ASP A 185 6.27 6.83 10.05
CA ASP A 185 6.52 7.77 11.16
C ASP A 185 7.76 8.66 10.86
N GLU A 186 7.86 9.84 11.50
CA GLU A 186 9.03 10.75 11.46
C GLU A 186 10.22 10.23 12.30
N THR A 187 10.57 8.94 12.20
CA THR A 187 11.78 8.44 12.88
C THR A 187 13.02 9.14 12.33
N GLU A 188 14.00 9.45 13.21
CA GLU A 188 15.26 10.12 12.86
C GLU A 188 15.89 9.51 11.59
N LYS A 189 15.66 10.17 10.45
CA LYS A 189 16.18 9.71 9.17
C LYS A 189 17.67 10.01 9.14
N ALA A 190 18.47 9.04 8.69
CA ALA A 190 19.87 9.29 8.40
C ALA A 190 19.97 10.42 7.36
N LYS A 191 20.84 11.41 7.61
CA LYS A 191 21.11 12.51 6.66
C LYS A 191 21.44 11.94 5.27
N GLY A 192 20.72 12.40 4.24
CA GLY A 192 21.03 12.13 2.83
C GLY A 192 20.24 10.98 2.17
N CYS A 193 19.23 10.41 2.83
CA CYS A 193 18.36 9.37 2.23
C CYS A 193 16.97 9.91 1.89
N TYR A 194 16.86 11.13 1.36
CA TYR A 194 15.58 11.72 1.01
C TYR A 194 15.14 11.31 -0.39
N CYS A 195 13.86 10.97 -0.56
CA CYS A 195 13.26 10.85 -1.87
C CYS A 195 12.94 12.25 -2.42
N ASN A 196 13.60 12.66 -3.50
CA ASN A 196 13.25 13.89 -4.21
C ASN A 196 12.26 13.61 -5.35
N ILE A 197 11.60 14.66 -5.85
CA ILE A 197 10.56 14.54 -6.88
C ILE A 197 11.10 14.11 -8.24
N ASP A 198 12.38 14.40 -8.54
CA ASP A 198 13.00 14.02 -9.82
C ASP A 198 13.20 12.50 -9.91
N ILE A 199 13.63 11.88 -8.82
CA ILE A 199 13.74 10.42 -8.71
C ILE A 199 12.37 9.77 -8.93
N LEU A 200 11.29 10.36 -8.39
CA LEU A 200 9.94 9.86 -8.61
C LEU A 200 9.55 9.88 -10.09
N PHE A 201 9.86 10.97 -10.79
CA PHE A 201 9.54 11.10 -12.22
C PHE A 201 10.41 10.20 -13.10
N ASP A 202 11.68 10.02 -12.75
CA ASP A 202 12.58 9.12 -13.48
C ASP A 202 12.17 7.65 -13.31
N VAL A 203 11.79 7.25 -12.09
CA VAL A 203 11.35 5.88 -11.82
C VAL A 203 9.96 5.63 -12.42
N PHE A 204 9.00 6.54 -12.25
CA PHE A 204 7.61 6.37 -12.70
C PHE A 204 7.23 7.33 -13.86
N PRO A 205 7.79 7.16 -15.06
CA PRO A 205 7.67 8.15 -16.14
C PRO A 205 6.26 8.23 -16.76
N ASN A 206 5.47 7.17 -16.66
CA ASN A 206 4.12 7.08 -17.27
C ASN A 206 2.98 7.42 -16.29
N MET A 207 3.30 7.84 -15.07
CA MET A 207 2.32 8.15 -14.04
C MET A 207 1.41 9.32 -14.45
N SER A 208 0.09 9.16 -14.32
CA SER A 208 -0.88 10.24 -14.53
C SER A 208 -1.47 10.82 -13.24
N SER A 209 -1.33 10.11 -12.11
CA SER A 209 -1.81 10.56 -10.80
C SER A 209 -0.76 10.30 -9.72
N LEU A 210 -0.42 11.35 -8.98
CA LEU A 210 0.47 11.30 -7.81
C LEU A 210 -0.29 11.73 -6.56
N ASN A 211 -0.25 10.91 -5.52
CA ASN A 211 -0.78 11.23 -4.20
C ASN A 211 0.34 11.13 -3.15
N LEU A 212 0.66 12.26 -2.53
CA LEU A 212 1.66 12.37 -1.47
C LEU A 212 0.93 12.54 -0.14
N GLY A 213 0.92 11.47 0.66
CA GLY A 213 0.54 11.51 2.07
C GLY A 213 1.47 12.43 2.88
N PRO A 214 1.09 12.76 4.11
CA PRO A 214 1.72 13.85 4.86
C PRO A 214 3.22 13.62 5.09
N GLY A 215 3.61 12.40 5.42
CA GLY A 215 5.01 12.08 5.68
C GLY A 215 5.86 12.03 4.40
N ALA A 216 5.29 11.54 3.29
CA ALA A 216 5.96 11.58 1.99
C ALA A 216 6.11 13.02 1.48
N TYR A 217 5.08 13.86 1.64
CA TYR A 217 5.15 15.28 1.26
C TYR A 217 6.29 15.99 2.01
N SER A 218 6.33 15.87 3.34
CA SER A 218 7.39 16.47 4.15
C SER A 218 8.79 15.99 3.76
N GLU A 219 8.94 14.71 3.40
CA GLU A 219 10.23 14.17 2.95
C GLU A 219 10.69 14.82 1.65
N VAL A 220 9.81 14.89 0.64
CA VAL A 220 10.14 15.42 -0.68
C VAL A 220 10.36 16.94 -0.63
N GLU A 221 9.59 17.67 0.18
CA GLU A 221 9.77 19.11 0.40
C GLU A 221 11.07 19.40 1.18
N ALA A 222 11.42 18.58 2.18
CA ALA A 222 12.68 18.74 2.90
C ALA A 222 13.88 18.51 1.96
N ALA A 223 13.83 17.48 1.11
CA ALA A 223 14.82 17.25 0.05
C ALA A 223 14.99 18.50 -0.83
N PHE A 224 13.87 19.21 -1.09
CA PHE A 224 13.90 20.45 -1.83
C PHE A 224 14.66 21.56 -1.12
N GLY A 225 14.39 21.76 0.17
CA GLY A 225 15.05 22.78 0.98
C GLY A 225 16.57 22.60 1.11
N TYR A 226 17.07 21.36 1.04
CA TYR A 226 18.51 21.05 1.11
C TYR A 226 19.26 21.26 -0.21
N GLY A 227 18.57 21.63 -1.30
CA GLY A 227 19.22 21.89 -2.58
C GLY A 227 19.71 20.63 -3.31
N GLU A 228 19.17 19.45 -2.98
CA GLU A 228 19.50 18.16 -3.63
C GLU A 228 18.93 18.03 -5.06
N PHE A 229 18.73 19.14 -5.77
CA PHE A 229 18.29 19.14 -7.16
C PHE A 229 19.45 19.26 -8.12
N ALA A 230 19.58 18.24 -8.98
CA ALA A 230 20.48 18.27 -10.13
C ALA A 230 19.74 18.18 -11.49
N GLY A 231 18.41 18.07 -11.54
CA GLY A 231 17.71 17.44 -12.67
C GLY A 231 16.73 18.29 -13.48
N ARG A 232 16.89 18.24 -14.81
CA ARG A 232 16.03 18.79 -15.89
C ARG A 232 14.76 17.95 -16.16
N VAL A 233 14.41 17.03 -15.25
CA VAL A 233 13.34 16.05 -15.49
C VAL A 233 12.00 16.78 -15.50
N VAL A 234 11.29 16.65 -16.62
CA VAL A 234 9.95 17.19 -16.86
C VAL A 234 9.00 16.02 -16.91
N MET A 235 7.87 16.12 -16.19
CA MET A 235 6.86 15.09 -16.12
C MET A 235 5.70 15.45 -17.03
N GLU A 236 5.67 14.86 -18.22
CA GLU A 236 4.62 15.15 -19.20
C GLU A 236 3.34 14.34 -18.96
N GLY A 237 3.43 13.17 -18.32
CA GLY A 237 2.28 12.29 -18.11
C GLY A 237 1.33 12.72 -16.98
N LEU A 238 1.81 13.50 -16.02
CA LEU A 238 1.09 13.78 -14.77
C LEU A 238 -0.08 14.74 -15.01
N LYS A 239 -1.30 14.28 -14.74
CA LYS A 239 -2.55 15.03 -14.89
C LYS A 239 -3.12 15.49 -13.55
N SER A 240 -2.88 14.71 -12.50
CA SER A 240 -3.43 15.00 -11.17
C SER A 240 -2.41 14.84 -10.06
N LEU A 241 -2.43 15.79 -9.12
CA LEU A 241 -1.61 15.78 -7.91
C LEU A 241 -2.53 15.93 -6.69
N THR A 242 -2.35 15.07 -5.69
CA THR A 242 -2.91 15.26 -4.35
C THR A 242 -1.76 15.33 -3.36
N ALA A 243 -1.73 16.36 -2.51
CA ALA A 243 -0.70 16.54 -1.50
C ALA A 243 -1.30 16.88 -0.14
N TYR A 244 -0.89 16.13 0.88
CA TYR A 244 -1.22 16.37 2.28
C TYR A 244 -0.12 17.23 2.89
N LEU A 245 -0.37 18.54 2.96
CA LEU A 245 0.59 19.55 3.35
C LEU A 245 0.84 19.54 4.87
N VAL A 246 2.12 19.50 5.23
CA VAL A 246 2.65 19.77 6.58
C VAL A 246 3.55 20.99 6.49
N ILE A 247 2.96 22.18 6.62
CA ILE A 247 3.65 23.45 6.33
C ILE A 247 4.58 23.81 7.49
N ARG A 248 5.90 23.71 7.25
CA ARG A 248 6.95 24.16 8.20
C ARG A 248 7.46 25.56 7.87
N ASP A 249 7.62 25.87 6.58
CA ASP A 249 8.02 27.17 6.06
C ASP A 249 7.19 27.51 4.81
N ASN A 250 6.42 28.59 4.87
CA ASN A 250 5.53 29.01 3.79
C ASN A 250 6.27 29.28 2.47
N ASN A 251 7.48 29.85 2.52
CA ASN A 251 8.24 30.18 1.32
C ASN A 251 8.80 28.91 0.67
N VAL A 252 9.24 27.94 1.48
CA VAL A 252 9.70 26.64 0.99
C VAL A 252 8.54 25.91 0.31
N THR A 253 7.38 25.82 0.97
CA THR A 253 6.16 25.21 0.41
C THR A 253 5.74 25.83 -0.91
N LEU A 254 5.68 27.16 -0.96
CA LEU A 254 5.31 27.86 -2.19
C LEU A 254 6.33 27.63 -3.31
N SER A 255 7.62 27.65 -3.00
CA SER A 255 8.69 27.41 -3.98
C SER A 255 8.64 25.96 -4.50
N PHE A 256 8.37 25.00 -3.62
CA PHE A 256 8.26 23.59 -3.97
C PHE A 256 7.02 23.33 -4.86
N ILE A 257 5.86 23.89 -4.54
CA ILE A 257 4.66 23.78 -5.38
C ILE A 257 4.90 24.45 -6.74
N SER A 258 5.51 25.63 -6.76
CA SER A 258 5.89 26.31 -8.01
C SER A 258 6.84 25.46 -8.85
N LEU A 259 7.79 24.74 -8.23
CA LEU A 259 8.67 23.82 -8.93
C LEU A 259 7.89 22.68 -9.58
N ILE A 260 6.98 22.03 -8.84
CA ILE A 260 6.15 20.93 -9.38
C ILE A 260 5.34 21.41 -10.58
N LEU A 261 4.66 22.56 -10.46
CA LEU A 261 3.90 23.16 -11.57
C LEU A 261 4.77 23.43 -12.78
N SER A 262 6.01 23.91 -12.59
CA SER A 262 6.94 24.16 -13.69
C SER A 262 7.40 22.88 -14.40
N LYS A 263 7.49 21.77 -13.65
CA LYS A 263 7.89 20.46 -14.16
C LYS A 263 6.75 19.65 -14.77
N CYS A 264 5.49 19.94 -14.41
CA CYS A 264 4.33 19.15 -14.82
C CYS A 264 3.42 19.96 -15.76
N ARG A 265 3.75 19.97 -17.05
CA ARG A 265 3.06 20.83 -18.04
C ARG A 265 1.61 20.46 -18.32
N ASN A 266 1.27 19.17 -18.19
CA ASN A 266 -0.07 18.65 -18.46
C ASN A 266 -0.92 18.47 -17.18
N LEU A 267 -0.46 19.04 -16.06
CA LEU A 267 -1.18 18.99 -14.81
C LEU A 267 -2.50 19.77 -14.96
N SER A 268 -3.61 19.08 -14.78
CA SER A 268 -4.96 19.65 -14.93
C SER A 268 -5.69 19.79 -13.60
N ALA A 269 -5.32 18.98 -12.60
CA ALA A 269 -5.99 18.98 -11.29
C ALA A 269 -4.96 18.92 -10.15
N VAL A 270 -5.11 19.81 -9.16
CA VAL A 270 -4.27 19.83 -7.96
C VAL A 270 -5.16 19.90 -6.74
N SER A 271 -5.02 18.93 -5.84
CA SER A 271 -5.72 18.84 -4.56
C SER A 271 -4.72 19.04 -3.42
N LEU A 272 -4.90 20.10 -2.63
CA LEU A 272 -4.05 20.40 -1.48
C LEU A 272 -4.85 20.24 -0.18
N LEU A 273 -4.44 19.33 0.70
CA LEU A 273 -5.03 19.21 2.02
C LEU A 273 -4.09 19.83 3.05
N ILE A 274 -4.58 20.74 3.88
CA ILE A 274 -3.79 21.39 4.93
C ILE A 274 -4.09 20.77 6.29
N HIS A 275 -3.05 20.55 7.11
CA HIS A 275 -3.24 20.01 8.44
C HIS A 275 -4.12 20.93 9.31
N ARG A 276 -5.12 20.37 10.00
CA ARG A 276 -6.13 21.11 10.77
C ARG A 276 -5.56 22.04 11.83
N GLU A 277 -4.39 21.73 12.38
CA GLU A 277 -3.77 22.50 13.46
C GLU A 277 -3.05 23.76 12.95
N LEU A 278 -2.93 23.94 11.63
CA LEU A 278 -2.36 25.17 11.07
C LEU A 278 -3.32 26.34 11.24
N ASN A 279 -2.77 27.51 11.58
CA ASN A 279 -3.53 28.75 11.66
C ASN A 279 -4.27 29.03 10.33
N SER A 280 -5.58 29.25 10.40
CA SER A 280 -6.44 29.47 9.23
C SER A 280 -5.99 30.65 8.34
N THR A 281 -5.39 31.69 8.92
CA THR A 281 -4.86 32.84 8.16
C THR A 281 -3.61 32.43 7.35
N ILE A 282 -2.74 31.62 7.93
CA ILE A 282 -1.53 31.10 7.26
C ILE A 282 -1.95 30.15 6.14
N ALA A 283 -2.85 29.21 6.44
CA ALA A 283 -3.40 28.28 5.48
C ALA A 283 -4.02 29.02 4.27
N ASN A 284 -4.87 30.01 4.53
CA ASN A 284 -5.54 30.77 3.47
C ASN A 284 -4.54 31.57 2.61
N ASN A 285 -3.49 32.14 3.21
CA ASN A 285 -2.45 32.86 2.46
C ASN A 285 -1.68 31.91 1.52
N VAL A 286 -1.26 30.74 2.01
CA VAL A 286 -0.57 29.74 1.18
C VAL A 286 -1.48 29.26 0.05
N ILE A 287 -2.73 28.92 0.33
CA ILE A 287 -3.71 28.48 -0.68
C ILE A 287 -3.92 29.55 -1.75
N THR A 288 -4.20 30.79 -1.33
CA THR A 288 -4.45 31.90 -2.26
C THR A 288 -3.25 32.11 -3.19
N ARG A 289 -2.03 32.05 -2.65
CA ARG A 289 -0.81 32.19 -3.45
C ARG A 289 -0.57 30.99 -4.37
N CYS A 290 -0.85 29.76 -3.94
CA CYS A 290 -0.75 28.57 -4.79
C CYS A 290 -1.72 28.66 -5.98
N MET A 291 -3.00 28.99 -5.73
CA MET A 291 -4.01 29.10 -6.79
C MET A 291 -3.66 30.19 -7.80
N ALA A 292 -3.04 31.29 -7.33
CA ALA A 292 -2.57 32.36 -8.21
C ALA A 292 -1.37 31.96 -9.10
N MET A 293 -0.66 30.86 -8.82
CA MET A 293 0.50 30.42 -9.61
C MET A 293 0.12 29.89 -10.99
N CYS A 294 -1.04 29.23 -11.11
CA CYS A 294 -1.45 28.58 -12.35
C CYS A 294 -2.97 28.56 -12.48
N SER A 295 -3.51 29.41 -13.36
CA SER A 295 -4.95 29.54 -13.61
C SER A 295 -5.53 28.42 -14.49
N THR A 296 -4.69 27.63 -15.15
CA THR A 296 -5.14 26.53 -16.03
C THR A 296 -5.41 25.23 -15.27
N VAL A 297 -5.02 25.16 -14.00
CA VAL A 297 -5.19 24.01 -13.12
C VAL A 297 -6.50 24.15 -12.36
N GLN A 298 -7.27 23.07 -12.29
CA GLN A 298 -8.41 22.95 -11.37
C GLN A 298 -7.88 22.72 -9.96
N TRP A 299 -8.04 23.73 -9.10
CA TRP A 299 -7.58 23.68 -7.72
C TRP A 299 -8.67 23.15 -6.81
N LYS A 300 -8.32 22.19 -5.96
CA LYS A 300 -9.16 21.73 -4.86
C LYS A 300 -8.36 21.87 -3.57
N TRP A 301 -9.01 22.24 -2.49
CA TRP A 301 -8.36 22.22 -1.19
C TRP A 301 -9.30 21.80 -0.07
N GLY A 302 -8.68 21.30 1.00
CA GLY A 302 -9.38 20.80 2.17
C GLY A 302 -8.49 20.82 3.40
N ILE A 303 -9.05 20.30 4.47
CA ILE A 303 -8.38 20.11 5.75
C ILE A 303 -8.26 18.62 6.01
N TRP A 304 -7.09 18.20 6.48
CA TRP A 304 -6.87 16.84 6.96
C TRP A 304 -6.46 16.83 8.44
N LYS A 305 -6.76 15.72 9.10
CA LYS A 305 -6.31 15.41 10.46
C LYS A 305 -6.17 13.89 10.58
N GLU A 306 -5.13 13.44 11.28
CA GLU A 306 -4.94 12.02 11.57
C GLU A 306 -6.19 11.39 12.21
N GLY A 307 -6.56 10.20 11.70
CA GLY A 307 -7.73 9.45 12.17
C GLY A 307 -9.09 10.07 11.82
N CYS A 308 -9.13 11.19 11.10
CA CYS A 308 -10.37 11.85 10.66
C CYS A 308 -10.57 11.67 9.15
N LYS A 309 -11.83 11.78 8.69
CA LYS A 309 -12.09 11.94 7.25
C LYS A 309 -11.68 13.33 6.80
N ASP A 310 -11.22 13.45 5.56
CA ASP A 310 -10.84 14.73 4.97
C ASP A 310 -12.06 15.65 4.80
N ASP A 311 -11.89 16.91 5.19
CA ASP A 311 -12.91 17.95 5.08
C ASP A 311 -12.59 18.84 3.87
N TRP A 312 -13.29 18.65 2.76
CA TRP A 312 -13.12 19.46 1.55
C TRP A 312 -13.85 20.80 1.68
N LEU A 313 -13.15 21.90 1.45
CA LEU A 313 -13.70 23.24 1.68
C LEU A 313 -14.05 23.97 0.38
N SER A 314 -13.51 23.57 -0.76
CA SER A 314 -13.99 24.04 -2.07
C SER A 314 -13.57 23.13 -3.22
N ASP A 315 -14.38 23.09 -4.27
CA ASP A 315 -13.97 22.81 -5.64
C ASP A 315 -13.71 24.18 -6.31
N GLY A 316 -12.46 24.54 -6.56
CA GLY A 316 -12.11 25.81 -7.22
C GLY A 316 -12.32 25.70 -8.73
N HIS A 317 -13.07 26.66 -9.30
CA HIS A 317 -13.24 26.85 -10.74
C HIS A 317 -12.03 27.53 -11.38
#